data_AF-A0A849YZ13-F1
#
_entry.id   AF-A0A849YZ13-F1
#
_cell.length_a   1.000
_cell.length_b   1.000
_cell.length_c   1.000
_cell.angle_alpha   90.00
_cell.angle_beta   90.00
_cell.angle_gamma   90.00
#
_symmetry.space_group_name_H-M   'P 1'
#
loop_
_entity.id
_entity.type
_entity.pdbx_description
1 polymer ?
#
loop_
_entity_poly.entity_id
_entity_poly.type
_entity_poly.pdbx_seq_one_letter_code
_entity_poly.pdbx_strand_id
1 'polypeptide(L)'
;MAKTVDLPKLIEQLDNATGDGRMGKVMKMLRADRFQLFSEVDDEHVTGVVKSQTDPSLFYACKLHKSGSYMCCTQNLNVCGGLRGKPCKHLLVLVIGLAQAGQADAEMMSKWTKATSGRKPVLDKDAMSATFVKYKGAEAGEIDWRPTETIPEDYYAL
;
A
#
# COMPACT_ATOMS: atom_id res chain seq x y z
N MET A 1 -14.90 -18.88 3.77
CA MET A 1 -13.73 -18.92 4.67
C MET A 1 -12.64 -18.11 4.01
N ALA A 2 -12.17 -17.03 4.64
CA ALA A 2 -11.01 -16.30 4.13
C ALA A 2 -9.81 -17.26 4.13
N LYS A 3 -9.12 -17.34 3.00
CA LYS A 3 -7.92 -18.18 2.86
C LYS A 3 -6.87 -17.58 3.78
N THR A 4 -6.36 -18.34 4.75
CA THR A 4 -5.27 -17.89 5.62
C THR A 4 -4.08 -17.51 4.74
N VAL A 5 -3.65 -16.26 4.82
CA VAL A 5 -2.54 -15.74 4.04
C VAL A 5 -1.22 -16.22 4.67
N ASP A 6 -0.34 -16.78 3.86
CA ASP A 6 1.05 -17.04 4.25
C ASP A 6 1.83 -15.72 4.23
N LEU A 7 1.68 -14.94 5.30
CA LEU A 7 2.33 -13.64 5.45
C LEU A 7 3.87 -13.72 5.44
N PRO A 8 4.52 -14.67 6.14
CA PRO A 8 5.98 -14.81 6.06
C PRO A 8 6.47 -14.93 4.62
N LYS A 9 5.83 -15.79 3.82
CA LYS A 9 6.17 -15.96 2.40
C LYS A 9 5.92 -14.69 1.59
N LEU A 10 4.80 -14.01 1.81
CA LEU A 10 4.53 -12.75 1.12
C LEU A 10 5.62 -11.71 1.45
N ILE A 11 5.97 -11.56 2.72
CA ILE A 11 7.00 -10.61 3.17
C ILE A 11 8.35 -10.92 2.54
N GLU A 12 8.76 -12.18 2.52
CA GLU A 12 9.99 -12.63 1.86
C GLU A 12 9.98 -12.28 0.36
N GLN A 13 8.86 -12.52 -0.34
CA GLN A 13 8.72 -12.19 -1.76
C GLN A 13 8.80 -10.68 -2.02
N LEU A 14 8.17 -9.87 -1.17
CA LEU A 14 8.22 -8.41 -1.26
C LEU A 14 9.60 -7.85 -0.92
N ASP A 15 10.29 -8.46 0.07
CA ASP A 15 11.67 -8.11 0.39
C ASP A 15 12.59 -8.45 -0.78
N ASN A 16 12.47 -9.63 -1.39
CA ASN A 16 13.23 -9.99 -2.59
C ASN A 16 12.99 -9.05 -3.78
N ALA A 17 11.76 -8.55 -3.94
CA ALA A 17 11.43 -7.59 -5.00
C ALA A 17 12.02 -6.19 -4.75
N THR A 18 12.30 -5.82 -3.49
CA THR A 18 12.77 -4.48 -3.12
C THR A 18 14.23 -4.44 -2.65
N GLY A 19 14.74 -5.47 -1.99
CA GLY A 19 16.15 -5.81 -1.83
C GLY A 19 17.02 -4.74 -1.15
N ASP A 20 16.44 -3.91 -0.27
CA ASP A 20 17.19 -2.85 0.43
C ASP A 20 16.82 -2.71 1.91
N GLY A 21 16.20 -3.76 2.48
CA GLY A 21 15.85 -3.81 3.91
C GLY A 21 14.69 -2.89 4.30
N ARG A 22 14.00 -2.24 3.35
CA ARG A 22 12.82 -1.41 3.66
C ARG A 22 11.70 -2.20 4.33
N MET A 23 11.64 -3.52 4.10
CA MET A 23 10.65 -4.39 4.74
C MET A 23 10.76 -4.38 6.27
N GLY A 24 11.95 -4.23 6.84
CA GLY A 24 12.09 -4.05 8.30
C GLY A 24 11.35 -2.81 8.82
N LYS A 25 11.35 -1.71 8.04
CA LYS A 25 10.57 -0.50 8.39
C LYS A 25 9.07 -0.72 8.20
N VAL A 26 8.66 -1.45 7.16
CA VAL A 26 7.26 -1.80 6.91
C VAL A 26 6.71 -2.62 8.07
N MET A 27 7.44 -3.65 8.52
CA MET A 27 7.03 -4.47 9.66
C MET A 27 7.00 -3.67 10.96
N LYS A 28 7.99 -2.80 11.20
CA LYS A 28 7.96 -1.90 12.35
C LYS A 28 6.71 -1.01 12.33
N MET A 29 6.33 -0.49 11.17
CA MET A 29 5.12 0.32 11.02
C MET A 29 3.86 -0.50 11.33
N LEU A 30 3.68 -1.66 10.68
CA LEU A 30 2.51 -2.52 10.85
C LEU A 30 2.32 -3.01 12.29
N ARG A 31 3.42 -3.24 13.04
CA ARG A 31 3.39 -3.63 14.45
C ARG A 31 3.15 -2.47 15.43
N ALA A 32 3.42 -1.25 15.00
CA ALA A 32 3.37 -0.09 15.90
C ALA A 32 1.97 0.51 16.01
N ASP A 33 1.17 0.46 14.93
CA ASP A 33 -0.11 1.15 14.89
C ASP A 33 -1.09 0.53 13.88
N ARG A 34 -2.37 0.84 14.06
CA ARG A 34 -3.45 0.51 13.13
C ARG A 34 -3.40 1.45 11.94
N PHE A 35 -3.51 0.90 10.74
CA PHE A 35 -3.69 1.68 9.52
C PHE A 35 -5.12 1.57 9.05
N GLN A 36 -5.71 2.71 8.69
CA GLN A 36 -6.93 2.76 7.90
C GLN A 36 -6.55 2.82 6.43
N LEU A 37 -6.75 1.70 5.73
CA LEU A 37 -6.43 1.52 4.32
C LEU A 37 -7.68 1.73 3.49
N PHE A 38 -7.92 2.96 3.08
CA PHE A 38 -8.91 3.25 2.04
C PHE A 38 -8.36 2.74 0.72
N SER A 39 -9.04 1.78 0.09
CA SER A 39 -8.49 1.10 -1.08
C SER A 39 -9.54 0.71 -2.11
N GLU A 40 -9.06 0.53 -3.33
CA GLU A 40 -9.74 -0.09 -4.45
C GLU A 40 -8.82 -1.18 -4.99
N VAL A 41 -9.36 -2.38 -5.17
CA VAL A 41 -8.65 -3.52 -5.74
C VAL A 41 -9.50 -4.01 -6.92
N ASP A 42 -8.91 -4.05 -8.10
CA ASP A 42 -9.50 -4.67 -9.29
C ASP A 42 -8.48 -5.60 -9.97
N ASP A 43 -8.82 -6.13 -11.15
CA ASP A 43 -7.97 -7.07 -11.88
C ASP A 43 -6.72 -6.42 -12.51
N GLU A 44 -6.65 -5.09 -12.53
CA GLU A 44 -5.56 -4.33 -13.16
C GLU A 44 -4.65 -3.67 -12.14
N HIS A 45 -5.19 -3.23 -11.02
CA HIS A 45 -4.44 -2.45 -10.06
C HIS A 45 -5.04 -2.46 -8.65
N VAL A 46 -4.18 -2.05 -7.72
CA VAL A 46 -4.57 -1.62 -6.38
C VAL A 46 -4.23 -0.15 -6.23
N THR A 47 -5.21 0.63 -5.77
CA THR A 47 -5.02 2.03 -5.35
C THR A 47 -5.43 2.15 -3.90
N GLY A 48 -4.77 3.01 -3.13
CA GLY A 48 -5.24 3.32 -1.79
C GLY A 48 -4.57 4.51 -1.15
N VAL A 49 -5.14 4.94 -0.02
CA VAL A 49 -4.61 5.99 0.84
C VAL A 49 -4.07 5.38 2.13
N VAL A 50 -2.85 5.76 2.47
CA VAL A 50 -2.16 5.36 3.71
C VAL A 50 -1.80 6.62 4.49
N LYS A 51 -2.30 6.76 5.72
CA LYS A 51 -1.91 7.86 6.62
C LYS A 51 -0.48 7.70 7.11
N SER A 52 0.21 8.83 7.30
CA SER A 52 1.50 8.86 7.97
C SER A 52 1.32 8.56 9.47
N GLN A 53 2.20 7.73 10.03
CA GLN A 53 2.22 7.49 11.48
C GLN A 53 2.80 8.65 12.28
N THR A 54 3.67 9.46 11.67
CA THR A 54 4.41 10.52 12.39
C THR A 54 3.78 11.90 12.21
N ASP A 55 2.84 12.04 11.28
CA ASP A 55 2.17 13.30 10.99
C ASP A 55 0.70 13.02 10.64
N PRO A 56 -0.24 13.31 11.54
CA PRO A 56 -1.65 13.00 11.32
C PRO A 56 -2.27 13.79 10.16
N SER A 57 -1.64 14.87 9.71
CA SER A 57 -2.10 15.67 8.57
C SER A 57 -1.59 15.18 7.22
N LEU A 58 -0.63 14.24 7.23
CA LEU A 58 0.03 13.74 6.03
C LEU A 58 -0.54 12.37 5.63
N PHE A 59 -0.98 12.25 4.39
CA PHE A 59 -1.48 11.00 3.83
C PHE A 59 -0.97 10.81 2.41
N TYR A 60 -0.82 9.54 2.05
CA TYR A 60 -0.19 9.13 0.81
C TYR A 60 -1.16 8.36 -0.06
N ALA A 61 -1.40 8.82 -1.28
CA ALA A 61 -2.01 7.99 -2.31
C ALA A 61 -0.93 7.06 -2.87
N CYS A 62 -1.28 5.80 -3.04
CA CYS A 62 -0.40 4.71 -3.47
C CYS A 62 -1.13 3.94 -4.57
N LYS A 63 -0.44 3.59 -5.66
CA LYS A 63 -0.99 2.73 -6.70
C LYS A 63 0.05 1.74 -7.21
N LEU A 64 -0.37 0.49 -7.39
CA LEU A 64 0.41 -0.59 -8.01
C LEU A 64 -0.46 -1.24 -9.09
N HIS A 65 0.04 -1.28 -10.32
CA HIS A 65 -0.63 -1.87 -11.46
C HIS A 65 0.00 -3.23 -11.82
N LYS A 66 -0.77 -4.15 -12.40
CA LYS A 66 -0.34 -5.50 -12.80
C LYS A 66 0.87 -5.55 -13.73
N SER A 67 1.06 -4.49 -14.52
CA SER A 67 2.21 -4.34 -15.41
C SER A 67 3.51 -3.99 -14.70
N GLY A 68 3.46 -3.69 -13.39
CA GLY A 68 4.59 -3.19 -12.62
C GLY A 68 4.75 -1.67 -12.65
N SER A 69 3.80 -0.92 -13.21
CA SER A 69 3.74 0.54 -12.98
C SER A 69 3.32 0.81 -11.53
N TYR A 70 4.02 1.72 -10.86
CA TYR A 70 3.75 2.05 -9.46
C TYR A 70 4.01 3.53 -9.18
N MET A 71 3.28 4.06 -8.20
CA MET A 71 3.41 5.44 -7.76
C MET A 71 2.99 5.61 -6.31
N CYS A 72 3.53 6.66 -5.70
CA CYS A 72 3.13 7.12 -4.38
C CYS A 72 3.43 8.61 -4.26
N CYS A 73 2.49 9.40 -3.75
CA CYS A 73 2.68 10.82 -3.52
C CYS A 73 1.92 11.30 -2.29
N THR A 74 2.31 12.45 -1.76
CA THR A 74 1.56 13.16 -0.70
C THR A 74 0.32 13.83 -1.29
N GLN A 75 -0.57 14.34 -0.43
CA GLN A 75 -1.76 15.10 -0.84
C GLN A 75 -1.47 16.33 -1.72
N ASN A 76 -0.26 16.88 -1.65
CA ASN A 76 0.19 17.99 -2.50
C ASN A 76 0.84 17.51 -3.81
N LEU A 77 0.65 16.24 -4.18
CA LEU A 77 1.22 15.58 -5.37
C LEU A 77 2.76 15.55 -5.41
N ASN A 78 3.43 15.78 -4.27
CA ASN A 78 4.87 15.56 -4.16
C ASN A 78 5.15 14.06 -4.17
N VAL A 79 6.02 13.63 -5.09
CA VAL A 79 6.47 12.23 -5.21
C VAL A 79 7.05 11.77 -3.88
N CYS A 80 6.66 10.57 -3.43
CA CYS A 80 7.16 10.01 -2.19
C CYS A 80 8.67 9.75 -2.29
N GLY A 81 9.45 10.39 -1.41
CA GLY A 81 10.90 10.23 -1.35
C GLY A 81 11.39 8.81 -1.05
N GLY A 82 10.49 7.92 -0.63
CA GLY A 82 10.76 6.50 -0.40
C GLY A 82 10.69 5.61 -1.66
N LEU A 83 10.27 6.14 -2.81
CA LEU A 83 10.18 5.34 -4.03
C LEU A 83 11.59 4.93 -4.51
N ARG A 84 12.47 5.88 -4.83
CA ARG A 84 13.89 5.60 -5.20
C ARG A 84 14.06 4.41 -6.17
N GLY A 85 13.18 4.28 -7.16
CA GLY A 85 13.20 3.20 -8.14
C GLY A 85 12.56 1.87 -7.71
N LYS A 86 11.84 1.83 -6.56
CA LYS A 86 11.17 0.64 -6.03
C LYS A 86 9.88 1.01 -5.24
N PRO A 87 8.95 0.07 -4.98
CA PRO A 87 7.79 0.28 -4.11
C PRO A 87 8.13 0.84 -2.71
N CYS A 88 7.64 2.03 -2.38
CA CYS A 88 7.94 2.66 -1.08
C CYS A 88 7.25 1.93 0.08
N LYS A 89 7.64 2.25 1.31
CA LYS A 89 7.04 1.63 2.51
C LYS A 89 5.52 1.79 2.60
N HIS A 90 4.94 2.90 2.13
CA HIS A 90 3.49 3.12 2.17
C HIS A 90 2.76 2.15 1.22
N LEU A 91 3.29 1.98 0.00
CA LEU A 91 2.76 1.03 -0.96
C LEU A 91 2.85 -0.41 -0.44
N LEU A 92 3.95 -0.76 0.24
CA LEU A 92 4.13 -2.09 0.83
C LEU A 92 3.21 -2.33 2.04
N VAL A 93 2.99 -1.32 2.90
CA VAL A 93 1.99 -1.37 3.97
C VAL A 93 0.59 -1.62 3.41
N LEU A 94 0.21 -0.90 2.34
CA LEU A 94 -1.06 -1.10 1.66
C LEU A 94 -1.20 -2.54 1.15
N VAL A 95 -0.20 -3.02 0.41
CA VAL A 95 -0.18 -4.37 -0.17
C VAL A 95 -0.32 -5.46 0.90
N ILE A 96 0.46 -5.37 1.97
CA ILE A 96 0.47 -6.38 3.04
C ILE A 96 -0.82 -6.32 3.86
N GLY A 97 -1.30 -5.11 4.18
CA GLY A 97 -2.54 -4.93 4.94
C GLY A 97 -3.76 -5.48 4.20
N LEU A 98 -3.87 -5.21 2.89
CA LEU A 98 -4.97 -5.73 2.08
C LEU A 98 -4.89 -7.24 1.88
N ALA A 99 -3.68 -7.77 1.69
CA ALA A 99 -3.48 -9.22 1.63
C ALA A 99 -3.92 -9.87 2.94
N GLN A 100 -3.41 -9.39 4.09
CA GLN A 100 -3.74 -9.93 5.42
C GLN A 100 -5.25 -9.89 5.71
N ALA A 101 -5.92 -8.80 5.34
CA ALA A 101 -7.37 -8.65 5.53
C ALA A 101 -8.22 -9.46 4.53
N GLY A 102 -7.59 -10.22 3.63
CA GLY A 102 -8.28 -10.99 2.59
C GLY A 102 -8.95 -10.13 1.51
N GLN A 103 -8.60 -8.85 1.41
CA GLN A 103 -9.11 -7.91 0.40
C GLN A 103 -8.34 -7.99 -0.92
N ALA A 104 -7.14 -8.54 -0.89
CA ALA A 104 -6.32 -8.79 -2.07
C ALA A 104 -5.67 -10.17 -1.99
N ASP A 105 -5.51 -10.85 -3.13
CA ASP A 105 -4.77 -12.11 -3.18
C ASP A 105 -3.25 -11.87 -3.01
N ALA A 106 -2.63 -12.63 -2.11
CA ALA A 106 -1.21 -12.47 -1.79
C ALA A 106 -0.29 -12.85 -2.97
N GLU A 107 -0.66 -13.86 -3.75
CA GLU A 107 0.12 -14.28 -4.93
C GLU A 107 0.08 -13.19 -6.01
N MET A 108 -1.11 -12.64 -6.27
CA MET A 108 -1.32 -11.48 -7.16
C MET A 108 -0.45 -10.29 -6.72
N MET A 109 -0.52 -9.92 -5.44
CA MET A 109 0.25 -8.81 -4.88
C MET A 109 1.77 -9.01 -5.00
N SER A 110 2.25 -10.23 -4.72
CA SER A 110 3.67 -10.57 -4.86
C SER A 110 4.12 -10.48 -6.33
N LYS A 111 3.29 -10.98 -7.27
CA LYS A 111 3.55 -10.95 -8.71
C LYS A 111 3.62 -9.52 -9.23
N TRP A 112 2.66 -8.68 -8.86
CA TRP A 112 2.62 -7.27 -9.29
C TRP A 112 3.79 -6.48 -8.70
N THR A 113 4.12 -6.72 -7.43
CA THR A 113 5.30 -6.09 -6.80
C THR A 113 6.59 -6.52 -7.50
N LYS A 114 6.75 -7.81 -7.83
CA LYS A 114 7.90 -8.30 -8.60
C LYS A 114 8.01 -7.64 -9.98
N ALA A 115 6.87 -7.39 -10.65
CA ALA A 115 6.84 -6.72 -11.95
C ALA A 115 7.36 -5.27 -11.92
N THR A 116 7.47 -4.65 -10.74
CA THR A 116 8.07 -3.32 -10.57
C THR A 116 9.59 -3.30 -10.73
N SER A 117 10.24 -4.47 -10.66
CA SER A 117 11.71 -4.55 -10.74
C SER A 117 12.24 -3.94 -12.04
N GLY A 118 13.25 -3.08 -11.91
CA GLY A 118 13.84 -2.33 -13.03
C GLY A 118 12.99 -1.17 -13.57
N ARG A 119 11.77 -0.95 -13.05
CA ARG A 119 10.89 0.14 -13.49
C ARG A 119 11.06 1.37 -12.61
N LYS A 120 10.99 2.55 -13.21
CA LYS A 120 10.95 3.83 -12.47
C LYS A 120 9.51 4.15 -12.09
N PRO A 121 9.28 4.78 -10.92
CA PRO A 121 7.94 5.26 -10.58
C PRO A 121 7.54 6.38 -11.54
N VAL A 122 6.29 6.37 -11.99
CA VAL A 122 5.73 7.43 -12.83
C VAL A 122 4.48 7.94 -12.13
N LEU A 123 4.48 9.23 -11.80
CA LEU A 123 3.34 9.85 -11.13
C LEU A 123 2.28 10.23 -12.15
N ASP A 124 1.12 9.58 -12.06
CA ASP A 124 -0.11 10.03 -12.68
C ASP A 124 -0.83 10.99 -11.71
N LYS A 125 -0.73 12.29 -11.98
CA LYS A 125 -1.29 13.32 -11.10
C LYS A 125 -2.82 13.29 -11.08
N ASP A 126 -3.45 12.94 -12.18
CA ASP A 126 -4.91 12.95 -12.30
C ASP A 126 -5.49 11.78 -11.51
N ALA A 127 -4.92 10.57 -11.67
CA ALA A 127 -5.32 9.41 -10.88
C ALA A 127 -5.10 9.60 -9.38
N MET A 128 -3.97 10.20 -8.97
CA MET A 128 -3.69 10.45 -7.55
C MET A 128 -4.59 11.54 -6.98
N SER A 129 -4.88 12.60 -7.75
CA SER A 129 -5.82 13.65 -7.33
C SER A 129 -7.23 13.09 -7.14
N ALA A 130 -7.71 12.27 -8.08
CA ALA A 130 -9.00 11.60 -7.97
C ALA A 130 -9.10 10.73 -6.71
N THR A 131 -8.02 10.01 -6.38
CA THR A 131 -7.94 9.20 -5.16
C THR A 131 -8.07 10.08 -3.90
N PHE A 132 -7.40 11.23 -3.86
CA PHE A 132 -7.49 12.15 -2.72
C PHE A 132 -8.86 12.82 -2.60
N VAL A 133 -9.49 13.21 -3.72
CA VAL A 133 -10.85 13.74 -3.72
C VAL A 133 -11.82 12.70 -3.16
N LYS A 134 -11.73 11.45 -3.62
CA LYS A 134 -12.55 10.35 -3.10
C LYS A 134 -12.34 10.15 -1.60
N TYR A 135 -11.08 10.16 -1.16
CA TYR A 135 -10.72 10.01 0.24
C TYR A 135 -11.30 11.13 1.10
N LYS A 136 -11.24 12.39 0.64
CA LYS A 136 -11.83 13.53 1.34
C LYS A 136 -13.35 13.49 1.39
N GLY A 137 -14.00 13.05 0.32
CA GLY A 137 -15.43 12.77 0.33
C GLY A 137 -15.80 11.69 1.35
N ALA A 138 -14.96 10.66 1.50
CA ALA A 138 -15.16 9.63 2.52
C ALA A 138 -14.98 10.18 3.96
N GLU A 139 -13.94 10.99 4.21
CA GLU A 139 -13.77 11.65 5.51
C GLU A 139 -14.92 12.63 5.84
N ALA A 140 -15.50 13.27 4.83
CA ALA A 140 -16.65 14.16 4.98
C ALA A 140 -18.00 13.42 5.12
N GLY A 141 -18.01 12.09 4.95
CA GLY A 141 -19.25 11.30 4.95
C GLY A 141 -20.10 11.45 3.68
N GLU A 142 -19.56 12.09 2.64
CA GLU A 142 -20.19 12.29 1.33
C GLU A 142 -20.10 11.03 0.44
N ILE A 143 -19.09 10.20 0.68
CA ILE A 143 -18.84 8.95 -0.06
C ILE A 143 -18.76 7.79 0.93
N ASP A 144 -19.56 6.74 0.75
CA ASP A 144 -19.41 5.49 1.51
C ASP A 144 -18.23 4.69 0.97
N TRP A 145 -17.02 5.04 1.44
CA TRP A 145 -15.80 4.31 1.15
C TRP A 145 -15.12 3.97 2.47
N ARG A 146 -15.27 2.72 2.92
CA ARG A 146 -14.81 2.30 4.24
C ARG A 146 -13.38 1.78 4.17
N PRO A 147 -12.53 2.12 5.16
CA PRO A 147 -11.18 1.59 5.21
C PRO A 147 -11.17 0.13 5.62
N THR A 148 -10.17 -0.59 5.13
CA THR A 148 -9.72 -1.83 5.76
C THR A 148 -8.75 -1.47 6.89
N GLU A 149 -8.97 -2.00 8.09
CA GLU A 149 -8.08 -1.75 9.22
C GLU A 149 -7.03 -2.85 9.37
N THR A 150 -5.75 -2.45 9.50
CA THR A 150 -4.70 -3.39 9.92
C THR A 150 -4.72 -3.54 11.44
N ILE A 151 -4.42 -4.74 11.92
CA ILE A 151 -4.36 -5.06 13.34
C ILE A 151 -2.89 -5.36 13.68
N PRO A 152 -2.22 -4.57 14.53
CA PRO A 152 -0.81 -4.78 14.88
C PRO A 152 -0.46 -6.20 15.31
N GLU A 153 -1.36 -6.83 16.06
CA GLU A 153 -1.24 -8.17 16.60
C GLU A 153 -1.06 -9.24 15.50
N ASP A 154 -1.63 -9.02 14.31
CA ASP A 154 -1.48 -9.91 13.15
C ASP A 154 -0.03 -10.02 12.68
N TYR A 155 0.83 -9.07 13.08
CA TYR A 155 2.21 -8.96 12.60
C TYR A 155 3.25 -9.28 13.67
N TYR A 156 2.86 -9.59 14.91
CA TYR A 156 3.80 -9.84 16.03
C TYR A 156 4.56 -11.16 15.91
N ALA A 157 3.95 -12.18 15.32
CA ALA A 157 4.54 -13.51 15.17
C ALA A 157 5.45 -13.67 13.93
N LEU A 158 5.72 -12.57 13.22
CA LEU A 158 6.47 -12.52 11.96
C LEU A 158 7.93 -12.11 12.15
#